data_AF-A0AAU4T5B5-F1
#
_entry.id   AF-A0AAU4T5B5-F1
#
_cell.length_a   1.000
_cell.length_b   1.000
_cell.length_c   1.000
_cell.angle_alpha   90.00
_cell.angle_beta   90.00
_cell.angle_gamma   90.00
#
_symmetry.space_group_name_H-M   'P 1'
#
loop_
_entity.id
_entity.type
_entity.pdbx_description
1 polymer ?
#
loop_
_entity_poly.entity_id
_entity_poly.type
_entity_poly.pdbx_seq_one_letter_code
_entity_poly.pdbx_strand_id
1 'polypeptide(L)'
;MRLLAEAPFRLWMAVSGTLGATTQRQLRQRLHDQVDEGHREFFLDLQELRCADGLSDTELRALFPKDPAVRFHLIGAPDLIRECVAGDPAFTLYADPEAAWCQWGRGA
;
A
#
# COMPACT_ATOMS: atom_id res chain seq x y z
N MET A 1 11.22 -4.43 0.94
CA MET A 1 9.83 -4.92 0.82
C MET A 1 9.83 -6.42 1.01
N ARG A 2 8.85 -6.96 1.75
CA ARG A 2 8.75 -8.39 2.06
C ARG A 2 7.30 -8.84 1.96
N LEU A 3 7.03 -9.96 1.28
CA LEU A 3 5.72 -10.60 1.30
C LEU A 3 5.49 -11.28 2.66
N LEU A 4 4.34 -11.03 3.29
CA LEU A 4 3.95 -11.57 4.58
C LEU A 4 2.90 -12.67 4.43
N ALA A 5 1.94 -12.48 3.53
CA ALA A 5 0.89 -13.44 3.22
C ALA A 5 0.37 -13.25 1.79
N GLU A 6 -0.15 -14.31 1.21
CA GLU A 6 -0.74 -14.35 -0.12
C GLU A 6 -2.02 -15.19 -0.08
N ALA A 7 -3.03 -14.73 -0.81
CA ALA A 7 -4.31 -15.40 -1.01
C ALA A 7 -4.79 -15.11 -2.44
N PRO A 8 -5.80 -15.81 -2.97
CA PRO A 8 -6.33 -15.52 -4.30
C PRO A 8 -6.66 -14.03 -4.44
N PHE A 9 -6.00 -13.38 -5.40
CA PHE A 9 -6.14 -11.95 -5.72
C PHE A 9 -5.72 -10.97 -4.62
N ARG A 10 -5.14 -11.43 -3.50
CA ARG A 10 -4.74 -10.56 -2.38
C ARG A 10 -3.30 -10.79 -1.92
N LEU A 11 -2.64 -9.69 -1.59
CA LEU A 11 -1.27 -9.71 -1.08
C LEU A 11 -1.14 -8.89 0.20
N TRP A 12 -0.40 -9.42 1.15
CA TRP A 12 0.06 -8.68 2.31
C TRP A 12 1.57 -8.48 2.23
N MET A 13 2.01 -7.24 2.17
CA MET A 13 3.43 -6.88 2.08
C MET A 13 3.83 -5.88 3.15
N ALA A 14 5.02 -6.06 3.72
CA ALA A 14 5.67 -5.05 4.53
C ALA A 14 6.61 -4.18 3.68
N VAL A 15 6.49 -2.87 3.85
CA VAL A 15 7.36 -1.85 3.26
C VAL A 15 8.01 -1.08 4.40
N SER A 16 9.33 -1.13 4.46
CA SER A 16 10.12 -0.52 5.53
C SER A 16 11.26 0.32 4.97
N GLY A 17 11.85 1.16 5.81
CA GLY A 17 12.95 2.05 5.47
C GLY A 17 12.45 3.42 5.03
N THR A 18 13.22 4.09 4.16
CA THR A 18 12.87 5.44 3.68
C THR A 18 12.30 5.40 2.27
N LEU A 19 11.18 6.07 2.06
CA LEU A 19 10.51 6.25 0.77
C LEU A 19 11.22 7.30 -0.10
N GLY A 20 12.51 7.08 -0.38
CA GLY A 20 13.26 7.86 -1.36
C GLY A 20 12.96 7.41 -2.80
N ALA A 21 13.57 8.08 -3.78
CA ALA A 21 13.33 7.82 -5.21
C ALA A 21 13.47 6.35 -5.62
N THR A 22 14.49 5.65 -5.09
CA THR A 22 14.69 4.20 -5.37
C THR A 22 13.55 3.35 -4.81
N THR A 23 13.20 3.54 -3.54
CA THR A 23 12.13 2.79 -2.88
C THR A 23 10.78 3.05 -3.53
N GLN A 24 10.49 4.30 -3.91
CA GLN A 24 9.28 4.65 -4.65
C GLN A 24 9.20 3.93 -5.98
N ARG A 25 10.29 3.96 -6.77
CA ARG A 25 10.33 3.27 -8.07
C ARG A 25 10.08 1.78 -7.91
N GLN A 26 10.73 1.14 -6.92
CA GLN A 26 10.58 -0.29 -6.65
C GLN A 26 9.17 -0.63 -6.16
N LEU A 27 8.60 0.17 -5.24
CA LEU A 27 7.26 -0.04 -4.73
C LEU A 27 6.23 0.12 -5.84
N ARG A 28 6.31 1.21 -6.61
CA ARG A 28 5.44 1.44 -7.76
C ARG A 28 5.50 0.30 -8.76
N GLN A 29 6.71 -0.05 -9.21
CA GLN A 29 6.88 -1.15 -10.16
C GLN A 29 6.25 -2.44 -9.62
N ARG A 30 6.55 -2.81 -8.37
CA ARG A 30 6.02 -4.03 -7.77
C ARG A 30 4.49 -4.01 -7.69
N LEU A 31 3.86 -2.91 -7.30
CA LEU A 31 2.39 -2.84 -7.24
C LEU A 31 1.76 -2.98 -8.61
N HIS A 32 2.34 -2.34 -9.62
CA HIS A 32 1.86 -2.47 -11.00
C HIS A 32 2.01 -3.90 -11.55
N ASP A 33 3.18 -4.51 -11.38
CA ASP A 33 3.43 -5.89 -11.84
C ASP A 33 2.42 -6.87 -11.20
N GLN A 34 2.10 -6.70 -9.91
CA GLN A 34 1.14 -7.56 -9.22
C GLN A 34 -0.31 -7.35 -9.68
N VAL A 35 -0.68 -6.13 -10.07
CA VAL A 35 -1.99 -5.87 -10.71
C VAL A 35 -2.06 -6.57 -12.07
N ASP A 36 -0.98 -6.54 -12.85
CA ASP A 36 -0.92 -7.23 -14.14
C ASP A 36 -1.00 -8.76 -13.97
N GLU A 37 -0.46 -9.30 -12.88
CA GLU A 37 -0.58 -10.71 -12.48
C GLU A 37 -1.99 -11.08 -11.95
N GLY A 38 -2.88 -10.10 -11.79
CA GLY A 38 -4.29 -10.31 -11.44
C GLY A 38 -4.64 -10.00 -9.99
N HIS A 39 -3.70 -9.55 -9.16
CA HIS A 39 -4.00 -9.15 -7.79
C HIS A 39 -4.84 -7.86 -7.76
N ARG A 40 -5.79 -7.80 -6.84
CA ARG A 40 -6.75 -6.70 -6.71
C ARG A 40 -6.81 -6.11 -5.31
N GLU A 41 -6.37 -6.80 -4.27
CA GLU A 41 -6.36 -6.27 -2.91
C GLU A 41 -4.95 -6.30 -2.31
N PHE A 42 -4.48 -5.16 -1.81
CA PHE A 42 -3.14 -5.00 -1.29
C PHE A 42 -3.17 -4.51 0.14
N PHE A 43 -2.69 -5.34 1.06
CA PHE A 43 -2.45 -5.00 2.46
C PHE A 43 -0.98 -4.57 2.60
N LEU A 44 -0.76 -3.28 2.81
CA LEU A 44 0.55 -2.68 2.89
C LEU A 44 0.84 -2.29 4.35
N ASP A 45 1.73 -3.04 4.98
CA ASP A 45 2.29 -2.69 6.29
C ASP A 45 3.40 -1.65 6.12
N LEU A 46 3.10 -0.43 6.56
CA LEU A 46 3.92 0.77 6.40
C LEU A 46 4.44 1.30 7.74
N GLN A 47 4.26 0.57 8.85
CA GLN A 47 4.65 1.03 10.20
C GLN A 47 6.15 1.39 10.31
N GLU A 48 6.99 0.67 9.56
CA GLU A 48 8.43 0.90 9.51
C GLU A 48 8.87 1.80 8.33
N LEU A 49 7.91 2.36 7.59
CA LEU A 49 8.17 3.27 6.48
C LEU A 49 8.29 4.71 6.98
N ARG A 50 9.29 5.43 6.48
CA ARG A 50 9.45 6.86 6.67
C ARG A 50 9.42 7.55 5.32
N CYS A 51 8.73 8.68 5.23
CA CYS A 51 8.76 9.50 4.02
C CYS A 51 10.07 10.29 3.98
N ALA A 52 10.69 10.36 2.79
CA ALA A 52 11.78 11.32 2.58
C ALA A 52 11.22 12.75 2.56
N ASP A 53 12.06 13.73 2.86
CA ASP A 53 11.67 15.13 2.76
C ASP A 53 11.41 15.53 1.30
N GLY A 54 10.47 16.45 1.09
CA GLY A 54 10.19 17.04 -0.22
C GLY A 54 9.40 16.16 -1.20
N LEU A 55 8.80 15.06 -0.73
CA LEU A 55 7.88 14.27 -1.55
C LEU A 55 6.61 15.06 -1.87
N SER A 56 6.29 15.12 -3.15
CA SER A 56 5.06 15.74 -3.63
C SER A 56 3.88 14.76 -3.58
N ASP A 57 2.67 15.30 -3.43
CA ASP A 57 1.43 14.51 -3.54
C ASP A 57 1.35 13.73 -4.85
N THR A 58 1.84 14.32 -5.95
CA THR A 58 1.85 13.68 -7.26
C THR A 58 2.71 12.41 -7.27
N GLU A 59 3.89 12.45 -6.64
CA GLU A 59 4.78 11.30 -6.53
C GLU A 59 4.17 10.20 -5.66
N LEU A 60 3.53 10.58 -4.55
CA LEU A 60 2.86 9.63 -3.65
C LEU A 60 1.66 8.97 -4.31
N ARG A 61 0.80 9.74 -5.01
CA ARG A 61 -0.32 9.18 -5.77
C ARG A 61 0.15 8.26 -6.89
N ALA A 62 1.29 8.58 -7.51
CA ALA A 62 1.86 7.76 -8.59
C ALA A 62 2.43 6.41 -8.11
N LEU A 63 2.52 6.16 -6.80
CA LEU A 63 2.89 4.84 -6.27
C LEU A 63 1.81 3.79 -6.55
N PHE A 64 0.55 4.23 -6.57
CA PHE A 64 -0.60 3.33 -6.60
C PHE A 64 -1.17 3.23 -8.03
N PRO A 65 -1.34 2.00 -8.56
CA PRO A 65 -2.08 1.75 -9.78
C PRO A 65 -3.46 2.42 -9.79
N LYS A 66 -3.81 3.08 -10.90
CA LYS A 66 -5.13 3.73 -11.11
C LYS A 66 -6.14 2.77 -11.73
N ASP A 67 -6.34 1.61 -11.12
CA ASP A 67 -7.34 0.63 -11.53
C ASP A 67 -8.53 0.64 -10.54
N PRO A 68 -9.77 0.90 -11.00
CA PRO A 68 -10.94 0.98 -10.13
C PRO A 68 -11.30 -0.33 -9.43
N ALA A 69 -10.82 -1.48 -9.93
CA ALA A 69 -11.00 -2.79 -9.31
C ALA A 69 -9.98 -3.06 -8.19
N VAL A 70 -8.95 -2.22 -8.05
CA VAL A 70 -7.91 -2.41 -7.04
C VAL A 70 -8.27 -1.68 -5.74
N ARG A 71 -7.98 -2.33 -4.61
CA ARG A 71 -8.15 -1.82 -3.26
C ARG A 71 -6.84 -1.88 -2.47
N PHE A 72 -6.58 -0.84 -1.70
CA PHE A 72 -5.39 -0.72 -0.86
C PHE A 72 -5.80 -0.58 0.61
N HIS A 73 -5.23 -1.44 1.44
CA HIS A 73 -5.37 -1.45 2.89
C HIS A 73 -4.02 -1.01 3.47
N LEU A 74 -3.92 0.26 3.89
CA LEU A 74 -2.66 0.82 4.40
C LEU A 74 -2.63 0.73 5.94
N ILE A 75 -1.59 0.10 6.48
CA ILE A 75 -1.47 -0.22 7.90
C ILE A 75 -0.33 0.59 8.49
N GLY A 76 -0.63 1.43 9.49
CA GLY A 76 0.36 2.29 10.12
C GLY A 76 1.03 3.27 9.14
N ALA A 77 0.29 3.75 8.14
CA ALA A 77 0.82 4.63 7.11
C ALA A 77 1.32 5.97 7.68
N PRO A 78 2.49 6.48 7.22
CA PRO A 78 2.93 7.83 7.53
C PRO A 78 1.88 8.89 7.17
N ASP A 79 1.80 9.96 7.97
CA ASP A 79 0.78 11.01 7.81
C ASP A 79 0.76 11.59 6.39
N LEU A 80 1.92 11.80 5.78
CA LEU A 80 2.03 12.29 4.41
C LEU A 80 1.30 11.38 3.40
N ILE A 81 1.39 10.06 3.55
CA ILE A 81 0.65 9.11 2.70
C ILE A 81 -0.83 9.12 3.05
N ARG A 82 -1.18 9.15 4.34
CA ARG A 82 -2.57 9.18 4.83
C ARG A 82 -3.34 10.38 4.28
N GLU A 83 -2.74 11.56 4.36
CA GLU A 83 -3.31 12.81 3.83
C GLU A 83 -3.46 12.75 2.31
N CYS A 84 -2.45 12.20 1.63
CA CYS A 84 -2.46 12.07 0.18
C CYS A 84 -3.62 11.19 -0.34
N VAL A 85 -3.96 10.11 0.36
CA VAL A 85 -5.05 9.20 -0.05
C VAL A 85 -6.38 9.47 0.66
N ALA A 86 -6.46 10.52 1.49
CA ALA A 86 -7.65 10.83 2.25
C ALA A 86 -8.85 11.07 1.33
N GLY A 87 -9.96 10.39 1.61
CA GLY A 87 -11.20 10.49 0.85
C GLY A 87 -11.26 9.68 -0.45
N ASP A 88 -10.19 8.97 -0.82
CA ASP A 88 -10.20 8.06 -1.97
C ASP A 88 -10.79 6.70 -1.57
N PRO A 89 -11.92 6.26 -2.18
CA PRO A 89 -12.59 5.01 -1.82
C PRO A 89 -11.79 3.74 -2.18
N ALA A 90 -10.72 3.85 -2.98
CA ALA A 90 -9.81 2.73 -3.21
C ALA A 90 -8.93 2.42 -1.99
N PHE A 91 -8.87 3.32 -1.01
CA PHE A 91 -7.98 3.20 0.15
C PHE A 91 -8.76 3.03 1.45
N THR A 92 -8.31 2.09 2.26
CA THR A 92 -8.75 1.91 3.65
C THR A 92 -7.53 2.03 4.56
N LEU A 93 -7.64 2.85 5.61
CA LEU A 93 -6.56 3.13 6.55
C LEU A 93 -6.77 2.35 7.86
N TYR A 94 -5.72 1.67 8.32
CA TYR A 94 -5.68 0.97 9.60
C TYR A 94 -4.57 1.54 10.47
N ALA A 95 -4.87 1.71 11.76
CA ALA A 95 -3.87 2.16 12.73
C ALA A 95 -2.81 1.08 13.00
N ASP A 96 -3.23 -0.18 13.01
CA ASP A 96 -2.40 -1.33 13.39
C ASP A 96 -2.74 -2.59 12.55
N PRO A 97 -1.84 -3.60 12.56
CA PRO A 97 -2.05 -4.85 11.83
C PRO A 97 -3.24 -5.69 12.31
N GLU A 98 -3.63 -5.59 13.58
CA GLU A 98 -4.70 -6.40 14.15
C GLU A 98 -6.05 -6.02 13.52
N ALA A 99 -6.31 -4.71 13.41
CA ALA A 99 -7.49 -4.19 12.72
C ALA A 99 -7.55 -4.62 11.25
N ALA A 100 -6.41 -4.63 10.55
CA ALA A 100 -6.33 -5.07 9.16
C ALA A 100 -6.47 -6.58 9.00
N TRP A 101 -5.98 -7.37 9.96
CA TRP A 101 -6.10 -8.83 9.96
C TRP A 101 -7.56 -9.28 9.98
N CYS A 102 -8.41 -8.58 10.75
CA CYS A 102 -9.84 -8.85 10.74
C CYS A 102 -10.48 -8.65 9.36
N GLN A 103 -9.99 -7.72 8.54
CA GLN A 103 -10.47 -7.53 7.18
C GLN A 103 -9.88 -8.58 6.23
N TRP A 104 -8.59 -8.91 6.37
CA TRP A 104 -7.92 -9.94 5.58
C TRP A 104 -8.68 -11.27 5.61
N GLY A 105 -9.10 -11.71 6.80
CA GLY A 105 -9.84 -12.98 6.96
C GLY A 105 -11.30 -12.94 6.50
N ARG A 106 -11.89 -11.77 6.27
CA ARG A 106 -13.28 -11.62 5.79
C ARG A 106 -13.40 -11.63 4.27
N GLY A 107 -12.30 -11.37 3.59
CA GLY A 107 -12.26 -11.57 2.17
C GLY A 107 -12.26 -13.07 1.86
N ALA A 108 -13.36 -13.59 1.36
CA ALA A 108 -13.45 -14.87 0.65
C ALA A 108 -14.52 -14.69 -0.41
#